data_AF-A0A7X5E1Q4-F1
#
_entry.id   AF-A0A7X5E1Q4-F1
#
_cell.length_a   1.000
_cell.length_b   1.000
_cell.length_c   1.000
_cell.angle_alpha   90.00
_cell.angle_beta   90.00
_cell.angle_gamma   90.00
#
_symmetry.space_group_name_H-M   'P 1'
#
loop_
_entity.id
_entity.type
_entity.pdbx_description
1 polymer ?
#
loop_
_entity_poly.entity_id
_entity_poly.type
_entity_poly.pdbx_seq_one_letter_code
_entity_poly.pdbx_strand_id
1 'polypeptide(L)'
;MALTAKQKTFVQEYLIDLNATRAAIRAGYSERTACEQGARLLANVKVQRLLQESMKKREQRTAVSQDYVIGKLLEITEKQASDFPESDLKYSSKLKALELLGKHVGAWEPKTEPETLKTAKALLGGIDSAID
;
A
#
# COMPACT_ATOMS: atom_id res chain seq x y z
N MET A 1 -18.83 0.28 30.27
CA MET A 1 -18.37 -1.13 30.25
C MET A 1 -17.20 -1.31 29.30
N ALA A 2 -16.05 -1.76 29.80
CA ALA A 2 -14.80 -1.99 29.08
C ALA A 2 -14.77 -3.32 28.30
N LEU A 3 -13.83 -3.48 27.37
CA LEU A 3 -13.57 -4.73 26.63
C LEU A 3 -13.07 -5.84 27.56
N THR A 4 -13.59 -7.06 27.39
CA THR A 4 -13.15 -8.23 28.16
C THR A 4 -11.79 -8.74 27.67
N ALA A 5 -11.08 -9.50 28.51
CA ALA A 5 -9.81 -10.11 28.12
C ALA A 5 -9.94 -10.98 26.87
N LYS A 6 -10.97 -11.84 26.79
CA LYS A 6 -11.24 -12.68 25.61
C LYS A 6 -11.48 -11.87 24.33
N GLN A 7 -12.15 -10.72 24.42
CA GLN A 7 -12.36 -9.84 23.27
C GLN A 7 -11.05 -9.21 22.78
N LYS A 8 -10.14 -8.85 23.70
CA LYS A 8 -8.81 -8.35 23.34
C LYS A 8 -7.97 -9.43 22.66
N THR A 9 -7.97 -10.66 23.19
CA THR A 9 -7.27 -11.80 22.57
C THR A 9 -7.83 -12.10 21.19
N PHE A 10 -9.15 -12.05 21.02
CA PHE A 10 -9.78 -12.20 19.70
C PHE A 10 -9.25 -11.19 18.67
N VAL A 11 -9.13 -9.90 19.04
CA VAL A 11 -8.57 -8.89 18.13
C VAL A 11 -7.11 -9.20 17.77
N GLN A 12 -6.30 -9.62 18.73
CA GLN A 12 -4.90 -9.97 18.48
C GLN A 12 -4.76 -11.15 17.52
N GLU A 13 -5.55 -12.20 17.73
CA GLU A 13 -5.55 -13.40 16.89
C GLU A 13 -6.12 -13.12 15.50
N TYR A 14 -7.19 -12.33 15.40
CA TYR A 14 -7.80 -11.96 14.12
C TYR A 14 -6.82 -11.21 13.23
N LEU A 15 -5.97 -10.36 13.79
CA LEU A 15 -4.96 -9.64 13.02
C LEU A 15 -3.84 -10.54 12.48
N ILE A 16 -3.74 -11.82 12.86
CA ILE A 16 -2.71 -12.72 12.33
C ILE A 16 -3.08 -13.20 10.92
N ASP A 17 -4.32 -13.66 10.73
CA ASP A 17 -4.76 -14.35 9.50
C ASP A 17 -6.08 -13.81 8.93
N LEU A 18 -6.66 -12.76 9.54
CA LEU A 18 -7.95 -12.16 9.20
C LEU A 18 -9.11 -13.17 9.18
N ASN A 19 -8.98 -14.28 9.92
CA ASN A 19 -9.98 -15.32 10.02
C ASN A 19 -10.74 -15.26 11.36
N ALA A 20 -12.00 -14.84 11.32
CA ALA A 20 -12.81 -14.63 12.54
C ALA A 20 -13.06 -15.93 13.31
N THR A 21 -13.33 -17.02 12.61
CA THR A 21 -13.62 -18.32 13.24
C THR A 21 -12.39 -18.85 13.97
N ARG A 22 -11.22 -18.84 13.31
CA ARG A 22 -9.96 -19.29 13.93
C ARG A 22 -9.54 -18.38 15.07
N ALA A 23 -9.71 -17.08 14.93
CA ALA A 23 -9.43 -16.11 15.98
C ALA A 23 -10.32 -16.34 17.23
N ALA A 24 -11.60 -16.65 17.04
CA ALA A 24 -12.51 -16.98 18.13
C ALA A 24 -12.08 -18.25 18.87
N ILE A 25 -11.68 -19.31 18.15
CA ILE A 25 -11.19 -20.55 18.76
C ILE A 25 -9.95 -20.28 19.63
N ARG A 26 -8.95 -19.59 19.06
CA ARG A 26 -7.70 -19.26 19.77
C ARG A 26 -7.91 -18.32 20.94
N ALA A 27 -8.89 -17.42 20.86
CA ALA A 27 -9.29 -16.55 21.97
C ALA A 27 -10.09 -17.27 23.07
N GLY A 28 -10.32 -18.58 22.94
CA GLY A 28 -10.98 -19.41 23.94
C GLY A 28 -12.51 -19.32 23.92
N TYR A 29 -13.11 -19.10 22.75
CA TYR A 29 -14.54 -19.33 22.52
C TYR A 29 -14.79 -20.79 22.10
N SER A 30 -16.02 -21.27 22.32
CA SER A 30 -16.40 -22.64 21.97
C SER A 30 -16.26 -22.87 20.46
N GLU A 31 -15.51 -23.89 20.07
CA GLU A 31 -15.29 -24.28 18.67
C GLU A 31 -16.61 -24.48 17.92
N ARG A 32 -17.58 -25.13 18.57
CA ARG A 32 -18.91 -25.41 18.00
C ARG A 32 -19.66 -24.13 17.58
N THR A 33 -19.39 -23.00 18.22
CA THR A 33 -20.07 -21.72 17.95
C THR A 33 -19.10 -20.63 17.47
N ALA A 34 -17.85 -20.98 17.16
CA ALA A 34 -16.80 -20.02 16.88
C ALA A 34 -17.09 -19.15 15.65
N CYS A 35 -17.78 -19.70 14.65
CA CYS A 35 -18.20 -18.95 13.46
C CYS A 35 -19.18 -17.82 13.82
N GLU A 36 -20.26 -18.15 14.52
CA GLU A 36 -21.28 -17.19 14.96
C GLU A 36 -20.71 -16.16 15.94
N GLN A 37 -19.88 -16.60 16.88
CA GLN A 37 -19.23 -15.72 17.84
C GLN A 37 -18.23 -14.78 17.16
N GLY A 38 -17.44 -15.29 16.20
CA GLY A 38 -16.53 -14.47 15.39
C GLY A 38 -17.27 -13.38 14.63
N ALA A 39 -18.36 -13.72 13.94
CA ALA A 39 -19.20 -12.75 13.24
C ALA A 39 -19.79 -11.69 14.19
N ARG A 40 -20.34 -12.13 15.34
CA ARG A 40 -20.87 -11.23 16.37
C ARG A 40 -19.80 -10.30 16.96
N LEU A 41 -18.59 -10.80 17.16
CA LEU A 41 -17.46 -10.01 17.67
C LEU A 41 -17.04 -8.94 16.66
N LEU A 42 -16.99 -9.27 15.37
CA LEU A 42 -16.69 -8.30 14.31
C LEU A 42 -17.78 -7.23 14.16
N ALA A 43 -19.04 -7.55 14.45
CA ALA A 43 -20.13 -6.57 14.48
C ALA A 43 -20.13 -5.69 15.74
N ASN A 44 -19.35 -6.04 16.77
CA ASN A 44 -19.32 -5.28 18.01
C ASN A 44 -18.48 -4.00 17.85
N VAL A 45 -19.12 -2.83 18.01
CA VAL A 45 -18.48 -1.50 17.86
C VAL A 45 -17.22 -1.33 18.70
N LYS A 46 -17.16 -1.91 19.91
CA LYS A 46 -15.97 -1.78 20.77
C LYS A 46 -14.81 -2.63 20.26
N VAL A 47 -15.11 -3.82 19.76
CA VAL A 47 -14.11 -4.71 19.14
C VAL A 47 -13.60 -4.08 17.85
N GLN A 48 -14.48 -3.52 17.02
CA GLN A 48 -14.10 -2.78 15.82
C GLN A 48 -13.19 -1.60 16.14
N ARG A 49 -13.50 -0.80 17.18
CA ARG A 49 -12.64 0.31 17.59
C ARG A 49 -11.24 -0.16 17.97
N LEU A 50 -11.13 -1.21 18.79
CA LEU A 50 -9.82 -1.76 19.16
C LEU A 50 -9.08 -2.36 17.96
N LEU A 51 -9.80 -2.99 17.03
CA LEU A 51 -9.23 -3.52 15.79
C LEU A 51 -8.63 -2.39 14.95
N GLN A 52 -9.36 -1.30 14.73
CA GLN A 52 -8.89 -0.13 14.00
C GLN A 52 -7.66 0.51 14.66
N GLU A 53 -7.69 0.70 15.99
CA GLU A 53 -6.53 1.18 16.74
C GLU A 53 -5.32 0.25 16.59
N SER A 54 -5.55 -1.07 16.59
CA SER A 54 -4.48 -2.07 16.49
C SER A 54 -3.91 -2.17 15.06
N MET A 55 -4.75 -2.00 14.04
CA MET A 55 -4.34 -1.86 12.64
C MET A 55 -3.49 -0.61 12.45
N LYS A 56 -3.98 0.55 12.91
CA LYS A 56 -3.23 1.81 12.87
C LYS A 56 -1.88 1.72 13.60
N LYS A 57 -1.84 1.06 14.77
CA LYS A 57 -0.58 0.80 15.48
C LYS A 57 0.35 -0.13 14.71
N ARG A 58 -0.17 -1.14 14.00
CA ARG A 58 0.64 -2.01 13.12
C ARG A 58 1.15 -1.26 11.91
N GLU A 59 0.35 -0.41 11.28
CA GLU A 59 0.79 0.47 10.19
C GLU A 59 1.93 1.38 10.66
N GLN A 60 1.80 1.97 11.86
CA GLN A 60 2.87 2.76 12.47
C GLN A 60 4.11 1.93 12.81
N ARG A 61 3.95 0.68 13.26
CA ARG A 61 5.07 -0.21 13.65
C ARG A 61 5.80 -0.81 12.45
N THR A 62 5.07 -1.18 11.40
CA THR A 62 5.64 -1.71 10.16
C THR A 62 6.13 -0.58 9.26
N ALA A 63 5.63 0.65 9.41
CA ALA A 63 6.10 1.91 8.80
C ALA A 63 6.35 1.89 7.28
N VAL A 64 5.90 0.87 6.55
CA VAL A 64 5.97 0.81 5.10
C VAL A 64 4.68 1.41 4.52
N SER A 65 4.58 2.74 4.53
CA SER A 65 3.56 3.47 3.76
C SER A 65 3.98 3.57 2.28
N GLN A 66 3.04 4.00 1.42
CA GLN A 66 3.38 4.31 0.03
C GLN A 66 4.47 5.39 -0.04
N ASP A 67 4.36 6.44 0.77
CA ASP A 67 5.38 7.50 0.89
C ASP A 67 6.73 6.95 1.35
N TYR A 68 6.73 5.99 2.28
CA TYR A 68 7.96 5.33 2.73
C TYR A 68 8.64 4.58 1.57
N VAL A 69 7.87 3.80 0.79
CA VAL A 69 8.41 3.06 -0.36
C VAL A 69 8.96 4.02 -1.40
N ILE A 70 8.22 5.07 -1.74
CA ILE A 70 8.65 6.11 -2.69
C ILE A 70 9.93 6.79 -2.20
N GLY A 71 9.97 7.20 -0.92
CA GLY A 71 11.15 7.81 -0.31
C GLY A 71 12.38 6.89 -0.34
N LYS A 72 12.20 5.58 -0.10
CA LYS A 72 13.29 4.60 -0.19
C LYS A 72 13.77 4.38 -1.62
N LEU A 73 12.86 4.37 -2.59
CA LEU A 73 13.24 4.31 -4.01
C LEU A 73 14.02 5.56 -4.41
N LEU A 74 13.59 6.75 -4.00
CA LEU A 74 14.31 8.00 -4.25
C LEU A 74 15.74 7.96 -3.66
N GLU A 75 15.89 7.50 -2.42
CA GLU A 75 17.19 7.31 -1.77
C GLU A 75 18.13 6.41 -2.60
N ILE A 76 17.59 5.32 -3.19
CA ILE A 76 18.36 4.44 -4.10
C ILE A 76 18.75 5.19 -5.38
N THR A 77 17.87 6.03 -5.93
CA THR A 77 18.18 6.81 -7.14
C THR A 77 19.19 7.93 -6.94
N GLU A 78 19.40 8.39 -5.70
CA GLU A 78 20.38 9.42 -5.39
C GLU A 78 21.77 8.84 -5.10
N LYS A 79 21.85 7.60 -4.61
CA LYS A 79 23.13 6.92 -4.32
C LYS A 79 23.99 6.69 -5.57
N GLN A 80 25.30 6.77 -5.42
CA GLN A 80 26.24 6.39 -6.49
C GLN A 80 26.10 4.90 -6.78
N ALA A 81 25.94 4.55 -8.06
CA ALA A 81 25.88 3.17 -8.50
C ALA A 81 27.09 2.88 -9.40
N SER A 82 27.53 1.62 -9.38
CA SER A 82 28.59 1.13 -10.24
C SER A 82 28.45 -0.38 -10.43
N ASP A 83 28.91 -0.89 -11.57
CA ASP A 83 28.90 -2.32 -11.86
C ASP A 83 30.22 -3.02 -11.49
N PHE A 84 31.20 -2.29 -10.96
CA PHE A 84 32.41 -2.90 -10.38
C PHE A 84 32.04 -3.86 -9.24
N PRO A 85 32.74 -5.01 -9.09
CA PRO A 85 32.40 -6.03 -8.12
C PRO A 85 32.18 -5.50 -6.69
N GLU A 86 33.03 -4.58 -6.25
CA GLU A 86 33.08 -4.00 -4.90
C GLU A 86 31.98 -2.97 -4.62
N SER A 87 31.17 -2.61 -5.62
CA SER A 87 30.13 -1.59 -5.43
C SER A 87 28.93 -2.10 -4.62
N ASP A 88 28.53 -1.31 -3.63
CA ASP A 88 27.34 -1.54 -2.79
C ASP A 88 26.01 -1.44 -3.54
N LEU A 89 25.97 -0.71 -4.67
CA LEU A 89 24.77 -0.52 -5.46
C LEU A 89 25.07 -0.65 -6.96
N LYS A 90 24.40 -1.61 -7.61
CA LYS A 90 24.53 -1.84 -9.06
C LYS A 90 23.65 -0.90 -9.88
N TYR A 91 24.07 -0.58 -11.10
CA TYR A 91 23.27 0.27 -11.99
C TYR A 91 21.91 -0.35 -12.29
N SER A 92 21.84 -1.68 -12.44
CA SER A 92 20.58 -2.40 -12.65
C SER A 92 19.54 -2.15 -11.56
N SER A 93 19.97 -2.11 -10.29
CA SER A 93 19.08 -1.85 -9.15
C SER A 93 18.61 -0.39 -9.13
N LYS A 94 19.51 0.53 -9.47
CA LYS A 94 19.19 1.96 -9.58
C LYS A 94 18.20 2.25 -10.71
N LEU A 95 18.41 1.65 -11.88
CA LEU A 95 17.50 1.72 -13.03
C LEU A 95 16.14 1.14 -12.68
N LYS A 96 16.10 0.04 -11.92
CA LYS A 96 14.83 -0.52 -11.47
C LYS A 96 14.08 0.41 -10.53
N ALA A 97 14.78 1.10 -9.63
CA ALA A 97 14.15 2.08 -8.75
C ALA A 97 13.54 3.24 -9.54
N LEU A 98 14.27 3.77 -10.54
CA LEU A 98 13.75 4.77 -11.47
C LEU A 98 12.50 4.24 -12.19
N GLU A 99 12.56 3.03 -12.76
CA GLU A 99 11.45 2.34 -13.45
C GLU A 99 10.21 2.13 -12.57
N LEU A 100 10.35 2.03 -11.24
CA LEU A 100 9.19 1.94 -10.36
C LEU A 100 8.62 3.33 -10.05
N LEU A 101 9.47 4.34 -9.86
CA LEU A 101 9.07 5.72 -9.60
C LEU A 101 8.30 6.32 -10.77
N GLY A 102 8.78 6.17 -12.01
CA GLY A 102 8.04 6.71 -13.15
C GLY A 102 6.67 6.03 -13.37
N LYS A 103 6.47 4.77 -12.94
CA LYS A 103 5.22 4.03 -13.09
C LYS A 103 4.22 4.58 -12.09
N HIS A 104 4.71 4.86 -10.88
CA HIS A 104 3.96 5.54 -9.85
C HIS A 104 3.47 6.92 -10.30
N VAL A 105 4.26 7.71 -11.05
CA VAL A 105 3.85 9.03 -11.57
C VAL A 105 3.24 8.99 -12.98
N GLY A 106 2.99 7.81 -13.54
CA GLY A 106 2.41 7.67 -14.88
C GLY A 106 3.30 8.12 -16.04
N ALA A 107 4.62 8.24 -15.85
CA ALA A 107 5.58 8.69 -16.86
C ALA A 107 5.68 7.76 -18.09
N TRP A 108 5.23 6.50 -17.96
CA TRP A 108 5.22 5.52 -19.04
C TRP A 108 3.83 5.24 -19.62
N GLU A 109 2.80 5.93 -19.15
CA GLU A 109 1.47 5.81 -19.74
C GLU A 109 1.46 6.48 -21.12
N PRO A 110 0.77 5.88 -22.12
CA PRO A 110 0.61 6.51 -23.41
C PRO A 110 -0.15 7.83 -23.21
N LYS A 111 0.41 8.93 -23.72
CA LYS A 111 -0.28 10.23 -23.70
C LYS A 111 -1.62 10.08 -24.40
N THR A 112 -2.68 10.56 -23.76
CA THR A 112 -4.02 10.55 -24.34
C THR A 112 -4.05 11.42 -25.61
N GLU A 113 -4.90 11.07 -26.56
CA GLU A 113 -5.12 11.81 -27.81
C GLU A 113 -5.25 13.35 -27.66
N PRO A 114 -5.94 13.89 -26.63
CA PRO A 114 -5.96 15.35 -26.40
C PRO A 114 -4.61 15.94 -25.97
N GLU A 115 -3.77 15.22 -25.21
CA GLU A 115 -2.42 15.65 -24.83
C GLU A 115 -1.47 15.67 -26.03
N THR A 116 -1.56 14.65 -26.89
CA THR A 116 -0.77 14.58 -28.12
C THR A 116 -1.17 15.68 -29.09
N LEU A 117 -2.46 15.97 -29.24
CA LEU A 117 -2.97 17.09 -30.05
C LEU A 117 -2.53 18.44 -29.48
N LYS A 118 -2.56 18.63 -28.17
CA LYS A 118 -2.09 19.86 -27.53
C LYS A 118 -0.58 20.07 -27.73
N THR A 119 0.20 19.00 -27.60
CA THR A 119 1.65 19.03 -27.86
C THR A 119 1.94 19.28 -29.35
N ALA A 120 1.22 18.61 -30.25
CA ALA A 120 1.35 18.80 -31.70
C ALA A 120 0.97 20.23 -32.12
N LYS A 121 -0.14 20.77 -31.61
CA LYS A 121 -0.56 22.17 -31.85
C LYS A 121 0.46 23.18 -31.31
N ALA A 122 1.07 22.91 -30.16
CA ALA A 122 2.13 23.74 -29.60
C ALA A 122 3.42 23.69 -30.44
N LEU A 123 3.77 22.52 -30.99
CA LEU A 123 4.92 22.35 -31.89
C LEU A 123 4.69 22.95 -33.28
N LEU A 124 3.45 22.90 -33.78
CA LEU A 124 3.05 23.45 -35.07
C LEU A 124 2.72 24.96 -35.02
N GLY A 125 2.99 25.63 -33.90
CA GLY A 125 2.98 27.10 -33.83
C GLY A 125 1.63 27.76 -34.11
N GLY A 126 0.50 27.08 -33.86
CA GLY A 126 -0.83 27.68 -34.02
C GLY A 126 -1.20 28.03 -35.47
N ILE A 127 -0.94 27.14 -36.43
CA ILE A 127 -1.55 27.24 -37.77
C ILE A 127 -3.04 26.86 -37.64
N ASP A 128 -3.85 27.79 -37.14
CA ASP A 128 -5.25 27.87 -37.52
C ASP A 128 -5.31 28.69 -38.82
N SER A 129 -6.05 28.19 -39.81
CA SER A 129 -6.29 28.77 -41.15
C SER A 129 -5.38 28.27 -42.28
N ALA A 130 -5.93 27.40 -43.13
CA ALA A 130 -6.30 27.80 -44.49
C ALA A 130 -6.75 26.57 -45.31
N ILE A 131 -7.98 26.10 -45.10
CA ILE A 131 -8.76 25.43 -46.15
C ILE A 131 -10.24 25.80 -45.92
N ASP A 132 -10.68 26.86 -46.61
CA ASP A 132 -12.04 26.96 -47.14
C ASP A 132 -12.08 26.26 -48.50
#